data_AF-A0A936VXT5-F1
#
_entry.id   AF-A0A936VXT5-F1
#
_cell.length_a   1.000
_cell.length_b   1.000
_cell.length_c   1.000
_cell.angle_alpha   90.00
_cell.angle_beta   90.00
_cell.angle_gamma   90.00
#
_symmetry.space_group_name_H-M   'P 1'
#
loop_
_entity.id
_entity.type
_entity.pdbx_description
1 polymer ?
#
loop_
_entity_poly.entity_id
_entity_poly.type
_entity_poly.pdbx_seq_one_letter_code
_entity_poly.pdbx_strand_id
1 'polypeptide(L)'
;MTIILLFARGCDFYSTSLWFFDDPTSETSPLYRFLGFGWTGLIIANIIIFGLIIYAFYFYSFKYKAPRETSSNKLTDFVSEQYFNKKGRFFEVFYKAPKNKTTFLAHSGYVLIRVAIVASFLATFHNISQFYKLTFYNTFREIVGRPLYVIYGLILLSLYYFLYRLWSKEYRMTSNKNTIET
;
A
#
# COMPACT_ATOMS: atom_id res chain seq x y z
N MET A 1 4.20 -2.58 -13.42
CA MET A 1 3.60 -2.00 -12.20
C MET A 1 3.83 -0.51 -12.08
N THR A 2 5.05 0.00 -12.30
CA THR A 2 5.31 1.45 -12.24
C THR A 2 4.42 2.26 -13.19
N ILE A 3 4.20 1.81 -14.43
CA ILE A 3 3.27 2.48 -15.37
C ILE A 3 1.85 2.55 -14.80
N ILE A 4 1.35 1.44 -14.25
CA ILE A 4 0.01 1.36 -13.64
C ILE A 4 -0.10 2.28 -12.42
N LEU A 5 0.96 2.35 -11.59
CA LEU A 5 1.03 3.28 -10.48
C LEU A 5 0.93 4.72 -10.97
N LEU A 6 1.74 5.12 -11.96
CA LEU A 6 1.73 6.49 -12.48
C LEU A 6 0.38 6.85 -13.09
N PHE A 7 -0.23 5.92 -13.84
CA PHE A 7 -1.58 6.09 -14.37
C PHE A 7 -2.61 6.27 -13.24
N ALA A 8 -2.63 5.37 -12.26
CA ALA A 8 -3.56 5.45 -11.13
C ALA A 8 -3.37 6.73 -10.30
N ARG A 9 -2.12 7.17 -10.07
CA ARG A 9 -1.80 8.46 -9.44
C ARG A 9 -2.30 9.63 -10.28
N GLY A 10 -2.15 9.57 -11.60
CA GLY A 10 -2.66 10.59 -12.52
C GLY A 10 -4.17 10.73 -12.44
N CYS A 11 -4.91 9.62 -12.41
CA CYS A 11 -6.36 9.62 -12.21
C CYS A 11 -6.76 10.23 -10.86
N ASP A 12 -6.08 9.84 -9.78
CA ASP A 12 -6.38 10.35 -8.44
C ASP A 12 -6.09 11.86 -8.35
N PHE A 13 -4.95 12.29 -8.87
CA PHE A 13 -4.55 13.69 -8.93
C PHE A 13 -5.53 14.53 -9.75
N TYR A 14 -5.94 14.05 -10.92
CA TYR A 14 -6.97 14.70 -11.73
C TYR A 14 -8.28 14.85 -10.95
N SER A 15 -8.78 13.76 -10.38
CA SER A 15 -10.05 13.77 -9.64
C SER A 15 -10.00 14.68 -8.40
N THR A 16 -8.84 14.77 -7.75
CA THR A 16 -8.62 15.67 -6.61
C THR A 16 -8.54 17.13 -7.06
N SER A 17 -7.92 17.40 -8.21
CA SER A 17 -7.81 18.75 -8.77
C SER A 17 -9.18 19.37 -9.07
N LEU A 18 -10.16 18.55 -9.49
CA LEU A 18 -11.53 19.01 -9.71
C LEU A 18 -12.11 19.65 -8.44
N TRP A 19 -11.95 19.00 -7.29
CA TRP A 19 -12.40 19.52 -6.01
C TRP A 19 -11.58 20.72 -5.54
N PHE A 20 -10.26 20.68 -5.71
CA PHE A 20 -9.36 21.75 -5.26
C PHE A 20 -9.66 23.09 -5.94
N PHE A 21 -9.95 23.06 -7.24
CA PHE A 21 -10.17 24.28 -8.03
C PHE A 21 -11.63 24.76 -8.02
N ASP A 22 -12.59 23.88 -7.74
CA ASP A 22 -14.02 24.23 -7.66
C ASP A 22 -14.41 24.74 -6.25
N ASP A 23 -13.94 24.09 -5.19
CA ASP A 23 -14.12 24.55 -3.80
C ASP A 23 -12.94 24.09 -2.91
N PRO A 24 -11.91 24.94 -2.73
CA PRO A 24 -10.71 24.61 -1.95
C PRO A 24 -11.02 24.27 -0.48
N THR A 25 -12.12 24.81 0.07
CA THR A 25 -12.48 24.63 1.48
C THR A 25 -13.08 23.25 1.77
N SER A 26 -13.53 22.57 0.73
CA SER A 26 -14.07 21.21 0.80
C SER A 26 -12.98 20.12 0.77
N GLU A 27 -11.70 20.49 0.57
CA GLU A 27 -10.62 19.51 0.47
C GLU A 27 -10.35 18.82 1.80
N THR A 28 -10.62 17.51 1.86
CA THR A 28 -10.42 16.70 3.06
C THR A 28 -9.03 16.08 3.17
N SER A 29 -8.08 16.47 2.33
CA SER A 29 -6.74 15.87 2.38
C SER A 29 -6.08 16.18 3.74
N PRO A 30 -5.54 15.18 4.45
CA PRO A 30 -4.95 15.41 5.77
C PRO A 30 -3.81 16.43 5.76
N LEU A 31 -3.06 16.51 4.66
CA LEU A 31 -1.96 17.46 4.49
C LEU A 31 -2.46 18.90 4.37
N TYR A 32 -3.56 19.14 3.63
CA TYR A 32 -4.18 20.46 3.55
C TYR A 32 -4.81 20.84 4.90
N ARG A 33 -5.62 19.94 5.46
CA ARG A 33 -6.44 20.22 6.66
C ARG A 33 -5.65 20.30 7.97
N PHE A 34 -4.57 19.53 8.13
CA PHE A 34 -3.80 19.48 9.38
C PHE A 34 -2.45 20.18 9.30
N LEU A 35 -1.80 20.25 8.13
CA LEU A 35 -0.49 20.89 7.97
C LEU A 35 -0.55 22.25 7.25
N GLY A 36 -1.73 22.67 6.76
CA GLY A 36 -1.90 23.92 6.03
C GLY A 36 -1.19 23.94 4.67
N PHE A 37 -0.85 22.77 4.12
CA PHE A 37 -0.15 22.68 2.85
C PHE A 37 -1.11 23.04 1.71
N GLY A 38 -0.81 24.08 0.94
CA GLY A 38 -1.51 24.35 -0.31
C GLY A 38 -1.21 23.31 -1.41
N TRP A 39 -1.82 23.50 -2.59
CA TRP A 39 -1.67 22.65 -3.78
C TRP A 39 -0.21 22.23 -4.08
N THR A 40 0.71 23.19 -4.03
CA THR A 40 2.14 22.94 -4.27
C THR A 40 2.74 21.98 -3.25
N GLY A 41 2.38 22.12 -1.98
CA GLY A 41 2.84 21.23 -0.90
C GLY A 41 2.31 19.80 -1.08
N LEU A 42 1.06 19.66 -1.53
CA LEU A 42 0.46 18.37 -1.86
C LEU A 42 1.20 17.67 -3.01
N ILE A 43 1.52 18.40 -4.07
CA ILE A 43 2.28 17.87 -5.21
C ILE A 43 3.66 17.38 -4.75
N ILE A 44 4.40 18.22 -4.01
CA ILE A 44 5.75 17.88 -3.54
C ILE A 44 5.72 16.63 -2.65
N ALA A 45 4.79 16.57 -1.69
CA ALA A 45 4.64 15.40 -0.81
C ALA A 45 4.35 14.12 -1.60
N ASN A 46 3.47 14.19 -2.61
CA ASN A 46 3.17 13.06 -3.49
C ASN A 46 4.42 12.62 -4.27
N ILE A 47 5.16 13.55 -4.88
CA ILE A 47 6.39 13.23 -5.62
C ILE A 47 7.39 12.49 -4.73
N ILE A 48 7.61 12.97 -3.50
CA ILE A 48 8.55 12.36 -2.56
C ILE A 48 8.07 10.96 -2.15
N ILE A 49 6.82 10.83 -1.69
CA ILE A 49 6.27 9.55 -1.20
C ILE A 49 6.25 8.50 -2.31
N PHE A 50 5.73 8.84 -3.49
CA PHE A 50 5.66 7.89 -4.60
C PHE A 50 7.03 7.62 -5.22
N GLY A 51 7.94 8.59 -5.21
CA GLY A 51 9.35 8.37 -5.56
C GLY A 51 10.00 7.30 -4.66
N LEU A 52 9.77 7.37 -3.34
CA LEU A 52 10.24 6.36 -2.39
C LEU A 52 9.60 4.99 -2.61
N ILE A 53 8.29 4.93 -2.91
CA ILE A 53 7.60 3.67 -3.22
C ILE A 53 8.17 3.03 -4.50
N ILE A 54 8.39 3.82 -5.55
CA ILE A 54 8.98 3.34 -6.81
C ILE A 54 10.39 2.84 -6.56
N TYR A 55 11.21 3.56 -5.79
CA TYR A 55 12.56 3.13 -5.42
C TYR A 55 12.55 1.81 -4.64
N ALA A 56 11.71 1.70 -3.61
CA ALA A 56 11.58 0.47 -2.83
C ALA A 56 11.11 -0.71 -3.70
N PHE A 57 10.19 -0.47 -4.64
CA PHE A 57 9.74 -1.48 -5.59
C PHE A 57 10.84 -1.89 -6.59
N TYR A 58 11.63 -0.93 -7.08
CA TYR A 58 12.83 -1.21 -7.87
C TYR A 58 13.80 -2.08 -7.08
N PHE A 59 14.06 -1.72 -5.82
CA PHE A 59 14.92 -2.51 -4.94
C PHE A 59 14.41 -3.95 -4.79
N TYR A 60 13.11 -4.14 -4.52
CA TYR A 60 12.49 -5.47 -4.46
C TYR A 60 12.66 -6.25 -5.77
N SER A 61 12.48 -5.60 -6.91
CA SER A 61 12.41 -6.28 -8.21
C SER A 61 13.78 -6.68 -8.74
N PHE A 62 14.83 -5.90 -8.46
CA PHE A 62 16.13 -6.05 -9.12
C PHE A 62 17.30 -6.31 -8.16
N LYS A 63 17.18 -5.94 -6.89
CA LYS A 63 18.30 -6.01 -5.92
C LYS A 63 18.04 -6.99 -4.79
N TYR A 64 16.79 -7.12 -4.37
CA TYR A 64 16.41 -8.02 -3.30
C TYR A 64 16.54 -9.48 -3.73
N LYS A 65 17.15 -10.29 -2.87
CA LYS A 65 17.18 -11.74 -2.99
C LYS A 65 16.47 -12.31 -1.78
N ALA A 66 15.33 -12.96 -2.02
CA ALA A 66 14.62 -13.66 -0.97
C ALA A 66 15.55 -14.72 -0.33
N PRO A 67 15.52 -14.90 1.00
CA PRO A 67 16.36 -15.89 1.64
C PRO A 67 16.04 -17.30 1.16
N ARG A 68 17.10 -18.02 0.83
CA ARG A 68 17.05 -19.33 0.16
C ARG A 68 16.89 -20.49 1.11
N GLU A 69 17.14 -20.26 2.39
CA GLU A 69 17.11 -21.29 3.43
C GLU A 69 16.34 -20.76 4.63
N THR A 70 15.42 -21.58 5.11
CA THR A 70 14.68 -21.36 6.36
C THR A 70 14.55 -22.69 7.06
N SER A 71 14.69 -22.66 8.39
CA SER A 71 14.40 -23.82 9.23
C SER A 71 12.93 -23.88 9.66
N SER A 72 12.10 -22.99 9.12
CA SER A 72 10.72 -22.79 9.55
C SER A 72 9.74 -23.69 8.80
N ASN A 73 8.96 -24.47 9.55
CA ASN A 73 7.91 -25.33 9.03
C ASN A 73 6.53 -24.65 8.99
N LYS A 74 6.46 -23.37 9.37
CA LYS A 74 5.23 -22.57 9.43
C LYS A 74 5.48 -21.17 8.88
N LEU A 75 4.48 -20.60 8.20
CA LEU A 75 4.56 -19.26 7.61
C LEU A 75 4.89 -18.17 8.64
N THR A 76 4.29 -18.24 9.83
CA THR A 76 4.50 -17.25 10.89
C THR A 76 5.93 -17.29 11.43
N ASP A 77 6.52 -18.48 11.55
CA ASP A 77 7.91 -18.66 11.96
C ASP A 77 8.87 -18.19 10.86
N PHE A 78 8.55 -18.49 9.59
CA PHE A 78 9.28 -17.96 8.45
C PHE A 78 9.32 -16.44 8.47
N VAL A 79 8.16 -15.79 8.59
CA VAL A 79 8.09 -14.31 8.69
C VAL A 79 8.89 -13.80 9.89
N SER A 80 8.79 -14.46 11.05
CA SER A 80 9.55 -14.06 12.23
C SER A 80 11.07 -14.14 12.01
N GLU A 81 11.54 -15.23 11.41
CA GLU A 81 12.95 -15.40 11.04
C GLU A 81 13.39 -14.32 10.04
N GLN A 82 12.59 -14.06 9.02
CA GLN A 82 12.88 -13.07 7.98
C GLN A 82 13.10 -11.66 8.52
N TYR A 83 12.24 -11.21 9.43
CA TYR A 83 12.26 -9.83 9.93
C TYR A 83 13.08 -9.66 11.21
N PHE A 84 13.18 -10.69 12.07
CA PHE A 84 13.77 -10.59 13.42
C PHE A 84 14.90 -11.59 13.71
N ASN A 85 15.25 -12.45 12.75
CA ASN A 85 16.23 -13.53 12.90
C ASN A 85 15.91 -14.50 14.05
N LYS A 86 14.63 -14.62 14.44
CA LYS A 86 14.14 -15.49 15.52
C LYS A 86 12.71 -15.95 15.22
N LYS A 87 12.40 -17.22 15.48
CA LYS A 87 11.03 -17.77 15.40
C LYS A 87 10.10 -17.22 16.49
N GLY A 88 8.79 -17.40 16.34
CA GLY A 88 7.79 -17.05 17.36
C GLY A 88 7.57 -15.54 17.60
N ARG A 89 8.04 -14.67 16.71
CA ARG A 89 7.96 -13.20 16.83
C ARG A 89 7.03 -12.56 15.80
N PHE A 90 6.05 -13.30 15.31
CA PHE A 90 5.22 -12.87 14.18
C PHE A 90 4.48 -11.57 14.48
N PHE A 91 3.94 -11.43 15.69
CA PHE A 91 3.24 -10.20 16.09
C PHE A 91 4.16 -8.99 16.19
N GLU A 92 5.48 -9.16 16.42
CA GLU A 92 6.44 -8.04 16.45
C GLU A 92 6.46 -7.27 15.11
N VAL A 93 6.06 -7.90 13.99
CA VAL A 93 6.00 -7.26 12.66
C VAL A 93 5.10 -6.01 12.67
N PHE A 94 4.06 -5.99 13.49
CA PHE A 94 3.06 -4.91 13.48
C PHE A 94 3.42 -3.72 14.37
N TYR A 95 4.31 -3.89 15.35
CA TYR A 95 4.60 -2.85 16.35
C TYR A 95 6.08 -2.58 16.58
N LYS A 96 6.99 -3.37 15.99
CA LYS A 96 8.43 -3.26 16.23
C LYS A 96 9.21 -3.12 14.93
N ALA A 97 10.20 -2.23 14.94
CA ALA A 97 11.10 -2.08 13.80
C ALA A 97 11.86 -3.41 13.54
N PRO A 98 11.86 -3.89 12.29
CA PRO A 98 12.53 -5.14 11.94
C PRO A 98 14.05 -4.99 12.00
N LYS A 99 14.72 -6.08 12.38
CA LYS A 99 16.18 -6.16 12.37
C LYS A 99 16.71 -6.22 10.94
N ASN A 100 16.03 -6.98 10.09
CA ASN A 100 16.38 -7.07 8.68
C ASN A 100 15.76 -5.90 7.88
N LYS A 101 16.52 -4.79 7.82
CA LYS A 101 16.12 -3.57 7.09
C LYS A 101 15.97 -3.81 5.59
N THR A 102 16.79 -4.70 5.03
CA THR A 102 16.78 -5.05 3.61
C THR A 102 15.48 -5.73 3.20
N THR A 103 15.09 -6.77 3.94
CA THR A 103 13.80 -7.47 3.74
C THR A 103 12.63 -6.52 3.96
N PHE A 104 12.70 -5.67 4.98
CA PHE A 104 11.66 -4.68 5.23
C PHE A 104 11.48 -3.69 4.07
N LEU A 105 12.57 -3.09 3.56
CA LEU A 105 12.53 -2.17 2.42
C LEU A 105 11.95 -2.86 1.17
N ALA A 106 12.41 -4.07 0.86
CA ALA A 106 11.96 -4.82 -0.29
C ALA A 106 10.46 -5.19 -0.18
N HIS A 107 10.04 -5.76 0.96
CA HIS A 107 8.64 -6.14 1.17
C HIS A 107 7.73 -4.92 1.17
N SER A 108 8.18 -3.80 1.74
CA SER A 108 7.46 -2.52 1.66
C SER A 108 7.29 -2.08 0.22
N GLY A 109 8.33 -2.15 -0.61
CA GLY A 109 8.25 -1.82 -2.04
C GLY A 109 7.24 -2.68 -2.80
N TYR A 110 7.25 -4.00 -2.58
CA TYR A 110 6.29 -4.92 -3.20
C TYR A 110 4.85 -4.61 -2.80
N VAL A 111 4.60 -4.36 -1.51
CA VAL A 111 3.26 -4.17 -0.97
C VAL A 111 2.73 -2.78 -1.28
N LEU A 112 3.50 -1.73 -0.96
CA LEU A 112 3.05 -0.34 -1.06
C LEU A 112 2.73 0.08 -2.49
N ILE A 113 3.47 -0.39 -3.51
CA ILE A 113 3.12 -0.05 -4.90
C ILE A 113 1.72 -0.55 -5.28
N ARG A 114 1.33 -1.73 -4.78
CA ARG A 114 0.03 -2.34 -5.09
C ARG A 114 -1.09 -1.69 -4.29
N VAL A 115 -0.85 -1.45 -3.00
CA VAL A 115 -1.78 -0.72 -2.13
C VAL A 115 -2.02 0.70 -2.66
N ALA A 116 -0.97 1.39 -3.10
CA ALA A 116 -1.07 2.71 -3.71
C ALA A 116 -1.93 2.72 -4.97
N ILE A 117 -1.78 1.72 -5.85
CA ILE A 117 -2.63 1.58 -7.05
C ILE A 117 -4.10 1.41 -6.65
N VAL A 118 -4.40 0.51 -5.70
CA VAL A 118 -5.77 0.28 -5.21
C VAL A 118 -6.35 1.55 -4.59
N ALA A 119 -5.60 2.19 -3.70
CA ALA A 119 -6.01 3.43 -3.04
C ALA A 119 -6.32 4.53 -4.06
N SER A 120 -5.46 4.70 -5.07
CA SER A 120 -5.66 5.67 -6.14
C SER A 120 -6.95 5.46 -6.92
N PHE A 121 -7.25 4.23 -7.31
CA PHE A 121 -8.49 3.96 -8.05
C PHE A 121 -9.72 4.14 -7.19
N LEU A 122 -9.68 3.73 -5.92
CA LEU A 122 -10.78 3.94 -4.98
C LEU A 122 -11.02 5.44 -4.72
N ALA A 123 -9.95 6.22 -4.54
CA ALA A 123 -10.03 7.67 -4.36
C ALA A 123 -10.56 8.37 -5.62
N THR A 124 -10.06 7.98 -6.80
CA THR A 124 -10.57 8.48 -8.09
C THR A 124 -12.07 8.22 -8.23
N PHE A 125 -12.49 6.97 -7.98
CA PHE A 125 -13.89 6.57 -8.08
C PHE A 125 -14.78 7.35 -7.10
N HIS A 126 -14.32 7.49 -5.85
CA HIS A 126 -14.98 8.30 -4.82
C HIS A 126 -15.17 9.75 -5.28
N ASN A 127 -14.06 10.40 -5.68
CA ASN A 127 -14.02 11.81 -6.04
C ASN A 127 -14.92 12.10 -7.23
N ILE A 128 -14.83 11.31 -8.31
CA ILE A 128 -15.65 11.47 -9.51
C ILE A 128 -17.13 11.24 -9.20
N SER A 129 -17.45 10.14 -8.51
CA SER A 129 -18.85 9.80 -8.21
C SER A 129 -19.51 10.85 -7.31
N GLN A 130 -18.74 11.41 -6.37
CA GLN A 130 -19.19 12.48 -5.50
C GLN A 130 -19.33 13.81 -6.26
N PHE A 131 -18.37 14.16 -7.11
CA PHE A 131 -18.35 15.43 -7.85
C PHE A 131 -19.54 15.52 -8.81
N TYR A 132 -19.77 14.46 -9.59
CA TYR A 132 -20.89 14.38 -10.53
C TYR A 132 -22.22 13.97 -9.90
N LYS A 133 -22.27 13.79 -8.57
CA LYS A 133 -23.49 13.43 -7.81
C LYS A 133 -24.22 12.21 -8.40
N LEU A 134 -23.47 11.17 -8.76
CA LEU A 134 -24.03 9.97 -9.39
C LEU A 134 -25.07 9.30 -8.48
N THR A 135 -26.24 8.97 -9.01
CA THR A 135 -27.40 8.48 -8.23
C THR A 135 -27.05 7.27 -7.37
N PHE A 136 -26.42 6.25 -7.95
CA PHE A 136 -26.04 5.04 -7.20
C PHE A 136 -25.10 5.34 -6.04
N TYR A 137 -24.23 6.35 -6.20
CA TYR A 137 -23.22 6.71 -5.22
C TYR A 137 -23.82 7.52 -4.07
N ASN A 138 -24.84 8.35 -4.36
CA ASN A 138 -25.63 9.01 -3.33
C ASN A 138 -26.44 8.00 -2.51
N THR A 139 -27.09 7.03 -3.16
CA THR A 139 -27.76 5.93 -2.44
C THR A 139 -26.77 5.13 -1.59
N PHE A 140 -25.58 4.82 -2.12
CA PHE A 140 -24.52 4.19 -1.34
C PHE A 140 -24.14 5.03 -0.12
N ARG A 141 -23.96 6.35 -0.28
CA ARG A 141 -23.67 7.27 0.83
C ARG A 141 -24.75 7.26 1.89
N GLU A 142 -26.02 7.22 1.50
CA GLU A 142 -27.15 7.14 2.46
C GLU A 142 -27.11 5.84 3.26
N ILE A 143 -26.79 4.72 2.63
CA ILE A 143 -26.70 3.40 3.29
C ILE A 143 -25.52 3.35 4.27
N VAL A 144 -24.34 3.79 3.85
CA VAL A 144 -23.10 3.63 4.66
C VAL A 144 -22.79 4.82 5.55
N GLY A 145 -23.51 5.94 5.39
CA GLY A 145 -23.28 7.23 6.03
C GLY A 145 -22.00 7.93 5.58
N ARG A 146 -20.84 7.30 5.76
CA ARG A 146 -19.51 7.85 5.44
C ARG A 146 -18.71 6.93 4.51
N PRO A 147 -18.84 7.10 3.17
CA PRO A 147 -18.10 6.32 2.17
C PRO A 147 -16.59 6.22 2.38
N LEU A 148 -15.96 7.26 2.93
CA LEU A 148 -14.52 7.29 3.20
C LEU A 148 -14.06 6.16 4.13
N TYR A 149 -14.87 5.75 5.11
CA TYR A 149 -14.49 4.64 6.00
C TYR A 149 -14.48 3.30 5.29
N VAL A 150 -15.40 3.09 4.33
CA VAL A 150 -15.40 1.90 3.48
C VAL A 150 -14.13 1.87 2.63
N ILE A 151 -13.76 3.01 2.04
CA ILE A 151 -12.53 3.13 1.25
C ILE A 151 -11.29 2.84 2.08
N TYR A 152 -11.18 3.41 3.29
CA TYR A 152 -10.05 3.11 4.18
C TYR A 152 -10.01 1.64 4.60
N GLY A 153 -11.17 1.02 4.85
CA GLY A 153 -11.27 -0.42 5.10
C GLY A 153 -10.77 -1.26 3.92
N LEU A 154 -11.13 -0.90 2.68
CA LEU A 154 -10.65 -1.59 1.48
C LEU A 154 -9.15 -1.41 1.25
N ILE A 155 -8.60 -0.22 1.51
CA ILE A 155 -7.16 0.03 1.45
C ILE A 155 -6.43 -0.83 2.48
N LEU A 156 -6.91 -0.87 3.73
CA LEU A 156 -6.35 -1.70 4.79
C LEU A 156 -6.43 -3.19 4.46
N LEU A 157 -7.55 -3.65 3.92
CA LEU A 157 -7.71 -5.04 3.45
C LEU A 157 -6.70 -5.37 2.34
N SER A 158 -6.47 -4.45 1.40
CA SER A 158 -5.47 -4.62 0.34
C SER A 158 -4.05 -4.74 0.89
N LEU A 159 -3.72 -4.01 1.96
CA LEU A 159 -2.44 -4.10 2.65
C LEU A 159 -2.23 -5.51 3.22
N TYR A 160 -3.20 -6.02 3.99
CA TYR A 160 -3.14 -7.37 4.54
C TYR A 160 -3.07 -8.44 3.45
N TYR A 161 -3.88 -8.31 2.41
CA TYR A 161 -3.89 -9.24 1.28
C TYR A 161 -2.52 -9.32 0.59
N PHE A 162 -1.89 -8.19 0.27
CA PHE A 162 -0.60 -8.19 -0.42
C PHE A 162 0.56 -8.61 0.49
N LEU A 163 0.51 -8.31 1.79
CA LEU A 163 1.46 -8.85 2.78
C LEU A 163 1.37 -10.37 2.84
N TYR A 164 0.17 -10.90 3.06
CA TYR A 164 -0.05 -12.34 3.15
C TYR A 164 0.36 -13.06 1.86
N ARG A 165 0.00 -12.50 0.70
CA ARG A 165 0.38 -13.04 -0.61
C ARG A 165 1.89 -13.08 -0.79
N LEU A 166 2.61 -12.02 -0.38
CA LEU A 166 4.07 -11.96 -0.48
C LEU A 166 4.71 -13.01 0.42
N TRP A 167 4.36 -13.03 1.70
CA TRP A 167 4.93 -13.97 2.66
C TRP A 167 4.66 -15.42 2.24
N SER A 168 3.44 -15.73 1.81
CA SER A 168 3.07 -17.07 1.34
C SER A 168 3.84 -17.46 0.08
N LYS A 169 4.05 -16.52 -0.84
CA LYS A 169 4.83 -16.73 -2.06
C LYS A 169 6.28 -17.09 -1.73
N GLU A 170 6.93 -16.32 -0.86
CA GLU A 170 8.33 -16.57 -0.49
C GLU A 170 8.49 -17.84 0.33
N TYR A 171 7.61 -18.07 1.31
CA TYR A 171 7.60 -19.30 2.10
C TYR A 171 7.52 -20.56 1.23
N ARG A 172 6.63 -20.58 0.23
CA ARG A 172 6.49 -21.72 -0.69
C ARG A 172 7.73 -21.95 -1.55
N MET A 173 8.39 -20.87 -2.00
CA MET A 173 9.63 -21.00 -2.78
C MET A 173 10.76 -21.59 -1.95
N THR A 174 10.88 -21.19 -0.68
CA THR A 174 11.90 -21.74 0.22
C THR A 174 11.57 -23.17 0.64
N SER A 175 10.31 -23.47 0.97
CA SER A 175 9.88 -24.82 1.37
C SER A 175 10.05 -25.86 0.26
N ASN A 176 9.69 -25.53 -0.99
CA ASN A 176 9.83 -26.46 -2.11
C ASN A 176 11.30 -26.78 -2.42
N LYS A 177 12.23 -25.85 -2.14
CA LYS A 177 13.66 -26.08 -2.39
C LYS A 177 14.24 -27.07 -1.39
N ASN A 178 13.84 -27.01 -0.13
CA ASN A 178 14.25 -27.96 0.91
C ASN A 178 13.79 -29.40 0.62
N THR A 179 12.67 -29.60 -0.11
CA THR A 179 12.17 -30.93 -0.49
C THR A 179 12.92 -31.55 -1.67
N ILE A 180 13.56 -30.74 -2.52
CA ILE A 180 14.30 -31.23 -3.70
C ILE A 180 15.76 -31.60 -3.33
N GLU A 181 16.30 -31.02 -2.25
CA GLU A 181 17.66 -31.26 -1.77
C GLU A 181 17.78 -32.37 -0.71
N THR A 182 16.66 -33.03 -0.36
CA THR A 182 16.58 -34.21 0.53
C THR A 182 16.23 -35.46 -0.26
#